data_AF-A0A383CM09-F1
#
_entry.id   AF-A0A383CM09-F1
#
_cell.length_a   1.000
_cell.length_b   1.000
_cell.length_c   1.000
_cell.angle_alpha   90.00
_cell.angle_beta   90.00
_cell.angle_gamma   90.00
#
_symmetry.space_group_name_H-M   'P 1'
#
loop_
_entity.id
_entity.type
_entity.pdbx_description
1 polymer ?
#
loop_
_entity_poly.entity_id
_entity_poly.type
_entity_poly.pdbx_seq_one_letter_code
_entity_poly.pdbx_strand_id
1 'polypeptide(L)' 'MPLIKFIIIIATLATPIVAEGIIEFNKDIRPIFSDHCFSCHGPDKRARKADLRLDTYEGAIRDLGGYSAIVPGDPDKSE' A
#
# COMPACT_ATOMS: atom_id res chain seq x y z
N MET A 1 8.36 6.01 57.37
CA MET A 1 9.53 6.80 56.94
C MET A 1 10.66 5.83 56.61
N PRO A 2 11.34 5.84 55.46
CA PRO A 2 10.98 6.22 54.09
C PRO A 2 11.56 5.17 53.09
N LEU A 3 11.08 3.92 53.06
CA LEU A 3 11.59 2.89 52.13
C LEU A 3 10.77 2.75 50.84
N ILE A 4 9.65 3.45 50.72
CA ILE A 4 8.73 3.41 49.56
C ILE A 4 9.07 4.54 48.54
N LYS A 5 10.07 5.37 48.82
CA LYS A 5 10.38 6.58 48.04
C LYS A 5 11.37 6.41 46.89
N PHE A 6 11.77 5.19 46.51
CA PHE A 6 12.86 4.97 45.54
C PHE A 6 12.53 4.17 44.28
N ILE A 7 11.27 3.82 44.00
CA ILE A 7 10.86 3.18 42.73
C ILE A 7 9.78 4.02 42.03
N ILE A 8 9.86 5.34 42.19
CA ILE A 8 9.27 6.30 41.27
C ILE A 8 10.47 6.80 40.44
N ILE A 9 10.30 6.86 39.11
CA ILE A 9 11.26 7.29 38.08
C ILE A 9 11.96 6.12 37.35
N ILE A 10 11.20 5.34 36.58
CA ILE A 10 11.59 5.05 35.19
C ILE A 10 10.37 5.43 34.33
N ALA A 11 10.17 6.73 34.22
CA ALA A 11 9.47 7.33 33.10
C ALA A 11 10.53 7.52 32.01
N THR A 12 10.56 6.61 31.04
CA THR A 12 11.04 6.93 29.69
C THR A 12 10.06 6.29 28.73
N LEU A 13 9.23 7.16 28.14
CA LEU A 13 8.36 6.85 27.02
C LEU A 13 9.20 6.15 25.94
N ALA A 14 8.90 4.88 25.67
CA ALA A 14 9.33 4.26 24.43
C ALA A 14 8.49 4.88 23.30
N THR A 15 8.92 6.02 22.79
CA THR A 15 8.40 6.56 21.54
C THR A 15 8.76 5.60 20.41
N PRO A 16 7.81 5.27 19.53
CA PRO A 16 7.97 4.21 18.56
C PRO A 16 9.03 4.61 17.52
N ILE A 17 9.91 3.68 17.18
CA ILE A 17 10.63 3.76 15.90
C ILE A 17 9.58 3.49 14.82
N VAL A 18 9.04 4.55 14.24
CA VAL A 18 8.37 4.45 12.94
C VAL A 18 9.50 4.25 11.95
N ALA A 19 9.75 2.99 11.58
CA ALA A 19 10.51 2.73 10.39
C ALA A 19 9.56 3.01 9.22
N GLU A 20 9.62 4.19 8.60
CA GLU A 20 9.15 4.36 7.23
C GLU A 20 10.06 3.48 6.35
N GLY A 21 9.72 2.19 6.29
CA GLY A 21 10.38 1.22 5.45
C GLY A 21 10.16 1.56 3.98
N ILE A 22 11.07 1.08 3.13
CA ILE A 22 10.87 1.10 1.68
C ILE A 22 9.54 0.40 1.39
N ILE A 23 8.64 1.10 0.68
CA ILE A 23 7.39 0.52 0.19
C ILE A 23 7.74 -0.53 -0.86
N GLU A 24 7.36 -1.77 -0.59
CA GLU A 24 7.56 -2.91 -1.47
C GLU A 24 6.21 -3.35 -2.03
N PHE A 25 6.06 -3.30 -3.35
CA PHE A 25 4.78 -3.60 -4.02
C PHE A 25 4.18 -4.94 -3.55
N ASN A 26 4.96 -6.01 -3.49
CA ASN A 26 4.44 -7.34 -3.14
C ASN A 26 3.99 -7.46 -1.68
N LYS A 27 4.57 -6.66 -0.77
CA LYS A 27 4.29 -6.71 0.66
C LYS A 27 3.20 -5.73 1.04
N ASP A 28 3.27 -4.51 0.52
CA ASP A 28 2.47 -3.38 1.01
C ASP A 28 1.28 -3.06 0.09
N ILE A 29 1.41 -3.25 -1.23
CA ILE A 29 0.39 -2.81 -2.22
C ILE A 29 -0.42 -3.98 -2.78
N ARG A 30 0.25 -5.09 -3.12
CA ARG A 30 -0.38 -6.25 -3.75
C ARG A 30 -1.51 -6.86 -2.90
N PRO A 31 -1.43 -6.95 -1.57
CA PRO A 31 -2.56 -7.42 -0.76
C PRO A 31 -3.81 -6.53 -0.92
N ILE A 32 -3.62 -5.21 -0.92
CA ILE A 32 -4.70 -4.23 -1.10
C ILE A 32 -5.39 -4.45 -2.46
N PHE A 33 -4.60 -4.57 -3.53
CA PHE A 33 -5.14 -4.80 -4.87
C PHE A 33 -5.78 -6.18 -5.01
N SER A 34 -5.25 -7.20 -4.33
CA SER A 34 -5.83 -8.54 -4.32
C SER A 34 -7.23 -8.53 -3.71
N ASP A 35 -7.41 -7.82 -2.60
CA ASP A 35 -8.65 -7.77 -1.85
C ASP A 35 -9.73 -6.92 -2.54
N HIS A 36 -9.33 -5.83 -3.20
CA HIS A 36 -10.27 -4.83 -3.70
C HIS A 36 -10.38 -4.77 -5.23
N CYS A 37 -9.38 -5.21 -5.99
CA CYS A 37 -9.27 -4.87 -7.41
C CYS A 37 -9.16 -6.11 -8.33
N PHE A 38 -8.33 -7.10 -7.98
CA PHE A 38 -7.97 -8.20 -8.90
C PHE A 38 -9.12 -9.13 -9.25
N SER A 39 -10.18 -9.17 -8.44
CA SER A 39 -11.41 -9.92 -8.77
C SER A 39 -12.01 -9.49 -10.11
N CYS A 40 -11.92 -8.19 -10.44
CA CYS A 40 -12.44 -7.62 -11.69
C CYS A 40 -11.36 -7.11 -12.65
N HIS A 41 -10.13 -6.83 -12.17
CA HIS A 41 -9.05 -6.23 -12.97
C HIS A 41 -7.73 -7.00 -12.84
N GLY A 42 -7.79 -8.29 -12.56
CA GLY A 42 -6.63 -9.17 -12.35
C GLY A 42 -6.39 -10.18 -13.48
N PRO A 43 -5.72 -11.30 -13.16
CA PRO A 43 -5.22 -12.23 -14.18
C PRO A 43 -6.31 -13.04 -14.89
N ASP A 44 -7.48 -13.23 -14.27
CA ASP A 44 -8.59 -13.97 -14.89
C ASP A 44 -9.24 -13.18 -16.03
N LYS A 45 -8.97 -13.58 -17.27
CA LYS A 45 -9.54 -12.97 -18.48
C LYS A 45 -11.07 -13.04 -18.53
N ARG A 46 -11.71 -14.04 -17.92
CA ARG A 46 -13.17 -14.23 -18.00
C ARG A 46 -13.91 -13.26 -17.08
N ALA A 47 -13.33 -12.94 -15.92
CA ALA A 47 -13.87 -11.98 -14.97
C ALA A 47 -13.44 -10.53 -15.27
N ARG A 48 -12.42 -10.34 -16.12
CA ARG A 48 -11.80 -9.04 -16.34
C ARG A 48 -12.72 -8.03 -17.02
N LYS A 49 -12.90 -6.88 -16.36
CA LYS A 49 -13.65 -5.73 -16.88
C LYS A 49 -12.73 -4.75 -17.60
N ALA A 50 -13.25 -4.13 -18.66
CA ALA A 50 -12.57 -3.11 -19.47
C ALA A 50 -11.19 -3.52 -20.02
N ASP A 51 -10.89 -4.82 -20.03
CA ASP A 51 -9.55 -5.39 -20.25
C ASP A 51 -8.43 -4.70 -19.44
N LEU A 52 -8.77 -4.10 -18.29
CA LEU A 52 -7.81 -3.43 -17.42
C LEU A 52 -7.09 -4.46 -16.55
N ARG A 53 -5.77 -4.26 -16.39
CA ARG A 53 -4.84 -5.14 -15.69
C ARG A 53 -4.11 -4.37 -14.60
N LEU A 54 -4.54 -4.52 -13.36
CA LEU A 54 -3.84 -3.92 -12.22
C LEU A 54 -2.80 -4.87 -11.61
N ASP A 55 -2.81 -6.14 -12.01
CA ASP A 55 -1.90 -7.16 -11.51
C ASP A 55 -0.54 -7.20 -12.24
N THR A 56 -0.38 -6.41 -13.31
CA THR A 56 0.90 -6.25 -14.03
C THR A 56 1.23 -4.79 -14.21
N TYR A 57 2.53 -4.45 -14.19
CA TYR A 57 2.98 -3.07 -14.32
C TYR A 57 2.55 -2.44 -15.64
N GLU A 58 2.83 -3.12 -16.76
CA GLU A 58 2.48 -2.66 -18.11
C GLU A 58 0.98 -2.48 -18.28
N GLY A 59 0.21 -3.30 -17.58
CA GLY A 59 -1.24 -3.28 -17.60
C GLY A 59 -1.84 -2.06 -16.92
N ALA A 60 -1.20 -1.62 -15.84
CA ALA A 60 -1.66 -0.51 -15.01
C ALA A 60 -1.30 0.85 -15.62
N ILE A 61 -0.15 0.93 -16.32
CA ILE A 61 0.36 2.19 -16.90
C ILE A 61 0.01 2.39 -18.39
N ARG A 62 -0.66 1.43 -19.03
CA ARG A 62 -1.00 1.54 -20.46
C ARG A 62 -1.97 2.69 -20.71
N ASP A 63 -2.01 3.13 -21.96
CA ASP A 63 -3.06 4.03 -22.42
C ASP A 63 -4.41 3.29 -22.52
N LEU A 64 -5.44 3.91 -21.95
CA LEU A 64 -6.85 3.49 -21.90
C LEU A 64 -7.73 4.38 -22.80
N GLY A 65 -7.12 5.16 -23.70
CA GLY A 65 -7.82 6.05 -24.64
C GLY A 65 -7.66 7.53 -24.29
N GLY A 66 -6.45 7.93 -23.90
CA GLY A 66 -6.10 9.28 -23.48
C GLY A 66 -5.76 9.42 -21.99
N TYR A 67 -5.80 8.32 -21.23
CA TYR A 67 -5.48 8.29 -19.80
C TYR A 67 -4.93 6.92 -19.38
N SER A 68 -4.29 6.84 -18.22
CA SER A 68 -3.78 5.59 -17.62
C SER A 68 -4.38 5.43 -16.23
N ALA A 69 -4.55 4.19 -15.76
CA ALA A 69 -5.04 3.95 -14.41
C ALA A 69 -4.01 4.41 -13.37
N ILE A 70 -2.73 4.10 -13.60
CA ILE A 70 -1.63 4.54 -12.75
C ILE A 70 -0.64 5.34 -13.59
N VAL A 71 -0.31 6.55 -13.12
CA VAL A 71 0.76 7.39 -13.67
C VAL A 71 1.96 7.35 -12.72
N PRO A 72 3.08 6.68 -13.11
CA PRO A 72 4.24 6.56 -12.24
C PRO A 72 4.78 7.91 -11.76
N GLY A 73 4.87 8.08 -10.44
CA GLY A 73 5.39 9.28 -9.80
C GLY A 73 4.40 10.46 -9.71
N ASP A 74 3.17 10.30 -10.20
CA ASP A 74 2.14 11.35 -10.18
C ASP A 74 0.79 10.78 -9.69
N PRO A 75 0.61 10.61 -8.36
CA PRO A 75 -0.60 10.02 -7.80
C PRO A 75 -1.85 10.86 -8.09
N ASP A 76 -1.72 12.19 -8.22
CA ASP A 76 -2.84 13.10 -8.52
C ASP A 76 -3.39 12.91 -9.94
N LYS A 77 -2.62 12.26 -10.83
CA LYS A 77 -3.07 11.87 -12.18
C LYS A 77 -3.40 10.39 -12.31
N SER A 78 -3.39 9.65 -11.21
CA SER A 78 -3.84 8.26 -11.16
C SER A 78 -5.28 8.20 -10.68
N GLU A 79 -6.05 7.24 -11.18
CA GLU A 79 -7.45 6.96 -10.78
C GLU A 79 -7.51 5.70 -9.90
#